data_AF-A0A1H8MCB5-F1
#
_entry.id   AF-A0A1H8MCB5-F1
#
_cell.length_a   1.000
_cell.length_b   1.000
_cell.length_c   1.000
_cell.angle_alpha   90.00
_cell.angle_beta   90.00
_cell.angle_gamma   90.00
#
_symmetry.space_group_name_H-M   'P 1'
#
loop_
_entity.id
_entity.type
_entity.pdbx_description
1 polymer ?
#
loop_
_entity_poly.entity_id
_entity_poly.type
_entity_poly.pdbx_seq_one_letter_code
_entity_poly.pdbx_strand_id
1 'polypeptide(L)'
;MNPVSASLPAIKRSQNSNSRESFFAGRTQIIGNSSSIGAILVNAGRLSEENVTRILEAQVQQQNPFGEAAICLGLLTEDDVRFALSRQFNNLYLPAGDNSLSHHLIAAYKPFSPVVEHLRSLRSQLMLRWFEPDTDRNVLAIVSPGLGEGRSFIAANLAIVFSQLGKSTLLIDANLRAPRQQEFFKVNTGGGLSSYLAGRAGLESIVRIPSLLGLSVLPAGAVPPNPQELIGRPVFADLLQAVGCEFDVVIVDTPSASEYGEAQIIATEASAALIVLRKNHTSLSRTVELARRFQQTGAAVVGSVLNDF
;
A
#
# COMPACT_ATOMS: atom_id res chain seq x y z
N MET A 1 -35.28 -67.52 -1.12
CA MET A 1 -35.43 -66.31 -0.28
C MET A 1 -34.10 -65.57 -0.32
N ASN A 2 -34.12 -64.35 -0.86
CA ASN A 2 -32.97 -63.52 -1.18
C ASN A 2 -32.27 -62.93 0.07
N PRO A 3 -30.99 -62.55 -0.03
CA PRO A 3 -30.19 -62.01 1.07
C PRO A 3 -30.51 -60.53 1.31
N VAL A 4 -30.63 -60.12 2.57
CA VAL A 4 -30.72 -58.70 2.95
C VAL A 4 -29.31 -58.15 3.04
N SER A 5 -28.88 -57.48 1.98
CA SER A 5 -27.71 -56.61 1.95
C SER A 5 -28.15 -55.22 2.43
N ALA A 6 -27.63 -54.76 3.55
CA ALA A 6 -27.82 -53.39 4.03
C ALA A 6 -26.72 -52.50 3.42
N SER A 7 -27.04 -51.86 2.30
CA SER A 7 -26.24 -50.82 1.67
C SER A 7 -26.44 -49.49 2.40
N LEU A 8 -25.32 -48.91 2.86
CA LEU A 8 -25.23 -47.55 3.38
C LEU A 8 -25.62 -46.54 2.28
N PRO A 9 -26.45 -45.52 2.56
CA PRO A 9 -26.71 -44.48 1.59
C PRO A 9 -25.50 -43.54 1.46
N ALA A 10 -24.99 -43.43 0.23
CA ALA A 10 -23.97 -42.47 -0.16
C ALA A 10 -24.44 -41.03 0.12
N ILE A 11 -23.67 -40.31 0.92
CA ILE A 11 -23.84 -38.87 1.13
C ILE A 11 -23.49 -38.17 -0.19
N LYS A 12 -24.52 -37.69 -0.90
CA LYS A 12 -24.37 -36.79 -2.04
C LYS A 12 -23.57 -35.57 -1.59
N ARG A 13 -22.37 -35.39 -2.14
CA ARG A 13 -21.68 -34.08 -2.15
C ARG A 13 -22.56 -33.11 -2.93
N SER A 14 -23.33 -32.31 -2.20
CA SER A 14 -23.94 -31.09 -2.71
C SER A 14 -22.81 -30.17 -3.16
N GLN A 15 -22.64 -30.06 -4.47
CA GLN A 15 -22.07 -28.87 -5.08
C GLN A 15 -23.04 -27.74 -4.75
N ASN A 16 -22.69 -26.91 -3.77
CA ASN A 16 -23.30 -25.60 -3.62
C ASN A 16 -22.22 -24.57 -3.89
N SER A 17 -22.19 -24.17 -5.16
CA SER A 17 -21.57 -22.95 -5.67
C SER A 17 -22.18 -21.75 -4.93
N ASN A 18 -21.59 -21.37 -3.80
CA ASN A 18 -21.90 -20.09 -3.17
C ASN A 18 -21.17 -18.98 -3.92
N SER A 19 -21.95 -18.31 -4.76
CA SER A 19 -21.79 -16.92 -5.19
C SER A 19 -21.23 -16.06 -4.07
N ARG A 20 -19.95 -15.66 -4.18
CA ARG A 20 -19.29 -14.70 -3.30
C ARG A 20 -19.63 -13.29 -3.77
N GLU A 21 -20.52 -12.60 -3.07
CA GLU A 21 -20.62 -11.14 -3.15
C GLU A 21 -19.43 -10.54 -2.40
N SER A 22 -18.52 -9.90 -3.14
CA SER A 22 -17.41 -9.13 -2.55
C SER A 22 -17.99 -7.90 -1.84
N PHE A 23 -17.61 -7.69 -0.58
CA PHE A 23 -18.00 -6.51 0.21
C PHE A 23 -17.56 -5.19 -0.45
N PHE A 24 -16.58 -5.27 -1.35
CA PHE A 24 -16.00 -4.17 -2.11
C PHE A 24 -16.32 -4.20 -3.61
N ALA A 25 -17.40 -4.90 -4.03
CA ALA A 25 -17.85 -5.05 -5.42
C ALA A 25 -18.28 -3.74 -6.13
N GLY A 26 -17.39 -2.77 -6.20
CA GLY A 26 -17.37 -1.72 -7.19
C GLY A 26 -16.09 -1.88 -7.98
N ARG A 27 -16.17 -2.57 -9.13
CA ARG A 27 -15.05 -2.66 -10.08
C ARG A 27 -14.66 -1.23 -10.47
N THR A 28 -13.47 -0.80 -10.06
CA THR A 28 -12.84 0.43 -10.54
C THR A 28 -12.60 0.27 -12.04
N GLN A 29 -13.49 0.81 -12.87
CA GLN A 29 -13.19 1.02 -14.28
C GLN A 29 -12.01 2.00 -14.34
N ILE A 30 -10.88 1.54 -14.88
CA ILE A 30 -9.77 2.41 -15.28
C ILE A 30 -10.24 3.20 -16.50
N ILE A 31 -11.06 4.22 -16.28
CA ILE A 31 -11.32 5.23 -17.30
C ILE A 31 -10.15 6.20 -17.18
N GLY A 32 -9.11 6.00 -17.98
CA GLY A 32 -8.10 7.04 -18.20
C GLY A 32 -8.81 8.24 -18.79
N ASN A 33 -8.81 9.37 -18.09
CA ASN A 33 -9.42 10.58 -18.61
C ASN A 33 -8.59 11.03 -19.82
N SER A 34 -9.11 10.87 -21.04
CA SER A 34 -8.45 11.14 -22.32
C SER A 34 -8.27 12.64 -22.61
N SER A 35 -8.00 13.44 -21.58
CA SER A 35 -7.77 14.87 -21.70
C SER A 35 -6.34 15.14 -22.18
N SER A 36 -6.19 15.95 -23.23
CA SER A 36 -4.89 16.41 -23.72
C SER A 36 -4.13 17.20 -22.65
N ILE A 37 -2.79 17.09 -22.60
CA ILE A 37 -1.89 17.85 -21.70
C ILE A 37 -2.26 19.34 -21.67
N GLY A 38 -2.51 19.93 -22.85
CA GLY A 38 -2.89 21.34 -22.96
C GLY A 38 -4.21 21.65 -22.24
N ALA A 39 -5.22 20.80 -22.40
CA ALA A 39 -6.52 20.97 -21.73
C ALA A 39 -6.41 20.86 -20.21
N ILE A 40 -5.57 19.95 -19.72
CA ILE A 40 -5.31 19.77 -18.29
C ILE A 40 -4.66 21.02 -17.70
N LEU A 41 -3.69 21.60 -18.40
CA LEU A 41 -2.97 22.80 -17.96
C LEU A 41 -3.86 24.05 -17.97
N VAL A 42 -4.72 24.19 -18.97
CA VAL A 42 -5.71 25.27 -19.06
C VAL A 42 -6.72 25.17 -17.93
N ASN A 43 -7.30 23.99 -17.71
CA ASN A 43 -8.26 23.77 -16.62
C ASN A 43 -7.65 24.01 -15.23
N ALA A 44 -6.35 23.79 -15.07
CA ALA A 44 -5.63 24.06 -13.83
C ALA A 44 -5.20 25.54 -13.67
N GLY A 45 -5.49 26.41 -14.65
CA GLY A 45 -5.08 27.81 -14.64
C GLY A 45 -3.57 28.01 -14.79
N ARG A 46 -2.82 26.98 -15.21
CA ARG A 46 -1.36 27.01 -15.38
C ARG A 46 -0.92 27.44 -16.78
N LEU A 47 -1.84 27.48 -17.74
CA LEU A 47 -1.58 27.85 -19.13
C LEU A 47 -2.82 28.54 -19.73
N SER A 48 -2.64 29.57 -20.55
CA SER A 48 -3.74 30.21 -21.29
C SER A 48 -4.00 29.48 -22.62
N GLU A 49 -5.22 29.55 -23.14
CA GLU A 49 -5.57 28.97 -24.45
C GLU A 49 -4.73 29.56 -25.59
N GLU A 50 -4.40 30.85 -25.53
CA GLU A 50 -3.50 31.51 -26.49
C GLU A 50 -2.10 30.86 -26.49
N ASN A 51 -1.56 30.58 -25.30
CA ASN A 51 -0.26 29.96 -25.16
C ASN A 51 -0.27 28.48 -25.61
N VAL A 52 -1.39 27.77 -25.49
CA VAL A 52 -1.53 26.41 -26.04
C VAL A 52 -1.33 26.42 -27.55
N THR A 53 -1.96 27.36 -28.26
CA THR A 53 -1.84 27.48 -29.72
C THR A 53 -0.37 27.72 -30.13
N ARG A 54 0.32 28.62 -29.43
CA ARG A 54 1.76 28.90 -29.67
C ARG A 54 2.64 27.67 -29.44
N ILE A 55 2.33 26.86 -28.42
CA ILE A 55 3.05 25.62 -28.15
C ILE A 55 2.79 24.59 -29.25
N LEU A 56 1.55 24.44 -29.72
CA LEU A 56 1.21 23.52 -30.82
C LEU A 56 1.90 23.90 -32.13
N GLU A 57 1.99 25.20 -32.44
CA GLU A 57 2.73 25.69 -33.61
C GLU A 57 4.23 25.35 -33.51
N ALA A 58 4.85 25.60 -32.35
CA ALA A 58 6.25 25.25 -32.09
C ALA A 58 6.48 23.72 -32.10
N GLN A 59 5.50 22.94 -31.63
CA GLN A 59 5.53 21.48 -31.65
C GLN A 59 5.65 20.95 -33.08
N VAL A 60 4.87 21.52 -34.00
CA VAL A 60 4.91 21.15 -35.42
C VAL A 60 6.21 21.60 -36.09
N GLN A 61 6.70 22.80 -35.77
CA GLN A 61 7.93 23.34 -36.36
C GLN A 61 9.19 22.61 -35.89
N GLN A 62 9.25 22.22 -34.62
CA GLN A 62 10.46 21.64 -33.99
C GLN A 62 10.39 20.12 -33.88
N GLN A 63 9.25 19.49 -34.18
CA GLN A 63 8.99 18.05 -34.00
C GLN A 63 9.22 17.54 -32.57
N ASN A 64 9.15 18.43 -31.58
CA ASN A 64 9.32 18.10 -30.17
C ASN A 64 7.98 17.68 -29.53
N PRO A 65 7.98 16.89 -28.44
CA PRO A 65 6.80 16.68 -27.61
C PRO A 65 6.23 18.01 -27.06
N PHE A 66 4.91 18.09 -26.86
CA PHE A 66 4.23 19.30 -26.38
C PHE A 66 4.89 19.94 -25.15
N GLY A 67 5.27 19.12 -24.16
CA GLY A 67 5.91 19.60 -22.93
C GLY A 67 7.28 20.23 -23.17
N GLU A 68 8.09 19.63 -24.04
CA GLU A 68 9.43 20.15 -24.40
C GLU A 68 9.31 21.45 -25.17
N ALA A 69 8.41 21.51 -26.16
CA ALA A 69 8.11 22.74 -26.90
C ALA A 69 7.68 23.87 -25.96
N ALA A 70 6.86 23.57 -24.95
CA ALA A 70 6.41 24.54 -23.96
C ALA A 70 7.51 25.07 -23.04
N ILE A 71 8.44 24.21 -22.64
CA ILE A 71 9.62 24.59 -21.82
C ILE A 71 10.59 25.43 -22.66
N CYS A 72 10.84 25.05 -23.92
CA CYS A 72 11.69 25.83 -24.83
C CYS A 72 11.14 27.24 -25.09
N LEU A 73 9.81 27.39 -25.12
CA LEU A 73 9.16 28.70 -25.23
C LEU A 73 9.14 29.50 -23.93
N GLY A 74 9.59 28.92 -22.80
CA GLY A 74 9.56 29.55 -21.47
C GLY A 74 8.15 29.72 -20.91
N LEU A 75 7.15 29.02 -21.46
CA LEU A 75 5.74 29.16 -21.09
C LEU A 75 5.34 28.21 -19.94
N LEU A 76 6.09 27.13 -19.75
CA LEU A 76 5.87 26.14 -18.69
C LEU A 76 7.21 25.76 -18.06
N THR A 77 7.16 25.39 -16.80
CA THR A 77 8.28 24.71 -16.14
C THR A 77 8.19 23.19 -16.34
N GLU A 78 9.28 22.47 -16.07
CA GLU A 78 9.23 21.00 -15.99
C GLU A 78 8.17 20.50 -15.02
N ASP A 79 7.95 21.20 -13.91
CA ASP A 79 6.95 20.84 -12.91
C ASP A 79 5.52 20.97 -13.43
N ASP A 80 5.24 21.92 -14.33
CA ASP A 80 3.92 22.07 -14.95
C ASP A 80 3.64 20.94 -15.95
N VAL A 81 4.62 20.60 -16.78
CA VAL A 81 4.52 19.46 -17.72
C VAL A 81 4.32 18.16 -16.95
N ARG A 82 5.08 17.95 -15.88
CA ARG A 82 4.94 16.81 -14.98
C ARG A 82 3.57 16.78 -14.32
N PHE A 83 3.05 17.91 -13.86
CA PHE A 83 1.70 18.03 -13.31
C PHE A 83 0.63 17.60 -14.33
N ALA A 84 0.75 18.06 -15.58
CA ALA A 84 -0.21 17.72 -16.62
C ALA A 84 -0.23 16.22 -16.94
N LEU A 85 0.96 15.62 -17.09
CA LEU A 85 1.12 14.19 -17.29
C LEU A 85 0.54 13.40 -16.10
N SER A 86 0.77 13.87 -14.87
CA SER A 86 0.26 13.23 -13.64
C SER A 86 -1.27 13.10 -13.62
N ARG A 87 -1.97 14.11 -14.16
CA ARG A 87 -3.43 14.14 -14.27
C ARG A 87 -3.94 13.35 -15.47
N GLN A 88 -3.21 13.37 -16.58
CA GLN A 88 -3.54 12.63 -17.79
C GLN A 88 -3.55 11.11 -17.54
N PHE A 89 -2.62 10.63 -16.69
CA PHE A 89 -2.52 9.22 -16.32
C PHE A 89 -3.28 8.87 -15.03
N ASN A 90 -4.41 9.55 -14.74
CA ASN A 90 -5.33 9.34 -13.61
C ASN A 90 -4.78 9.61 -12.21
N ASN A 91 -4.88 10.85 -11.69
CA ASN A 91 -4.90 11.22 -10.26
C ASN A 91 -3.98 10.41 -9.29
N LEU A 92 -2.85 9.87 -9.75
CA LEU A 92 -1.99 9.02 -8.92
C LEU A 92 -1.21 9.81 -7.86
N TYR A 93 -1.30 11.14 -7.91
CA TYR A 93 -0.42 12.07 -7.23
C TYR A 93 -1.17 13.29 -6.72
N LEU A 94 -0.70 13.81 -5.60
CA LEU A 94 -1.22 14.99 -4.93
C LEU A 94 -0.39 16.23 -5.28
N PRO A 95 -1.02 17.39 -5.53
CA PRO A 95 -0.28 18.62 -5.76
C PRO A 95 0.42 19.08 -4.47
N ALA A 96 1.55 19.78 -4.61
CA ALA A 96 2.39 20.19 -3.46
C ALA A 96 1.68 21.05 -2.40
N GLY A 97 0.64 21.80 -2.79
CA GLY A 97 -0.18 22.60 -1.86
C GLY A 97 -1.33 21.83 -1.19
N ASP A 98 -1.53 20.56 -1.53
CA ASP A 98 -2.57 19.73 -0.95
C ASP A 98 -2.20 19.31 0.48
N ASN A 99 -3.08 19.59 1.43
CA ASN A 99 -2.91 19.23 2.84
C ASN A 99 -3.93 18.19 3.31
N SER A 100 -4.55 17.44 2.39
CA SER A 100 -5.47 16.35 2.72
C SER A 100 -4.77 15.16 3.37
N LEU A 101 -3.48 14.94 3.08
CA LEU A 101 -2.64 13.92 3.71
C LEU A 101 -1.36 14.54 4.30
N SER A 102 -0.49 13.71 4.89
CA SER A 102 0.80 14.13 5.42
C SER A 102 1.88 14.15 4.34
N HIS A 103 2.77 15.15 4.38
CA HIS A 103 3.93 15.27 3.48
C HIS A 103 4.99 14.16 3.66
N HIS A 104 4.85 13.31 4.69
CA HIS A 104 5.63 12.07 4.82
C HIS A 104 5.31 11.06 3.70
N LEU A 105 4.15 11.21 3.02
CA LEU A 105 3.75 10.39 1.87
C LEU A 105 4.41 10.90 0.58
N ILE A 106 5.73 10.84 0.51
CA ILE A 106 6.51 11.33 -0.63
C ILE A 106 6.10 10.70 -1.97
N ALA A 107 5.61 9.46 -1.97
CA ALA A 107 5.13 8.78 -3.18
C ALA A 107 3.84 9.41 -3.74
N ALA A 108 3.04 10.07 -2.88
CA ALA A 108 1.88 10.83 -3.30
C ALA A 108 2.28 12.22 -3.82
N TYR A 109 3.21 12.91 -3.16
CA TYR A 109 3.51 14.33 -3.44
C TYR A 109 4.68 14.57 -4.40
N LYS A 110 5.70 13.70 -4.39
CA LYS A 110 6.97 13.88 -5.12
C LYS A 110 7.28 12.65 -5.97
N PRO A 111 6.40 12.29 -6.92
CA PRO A 111 6.48 11.01 -7.61
C PRO A 111 7.68 10.85 -8.54
N PHE A 112 8.32 11.94 -8.94
CA PHE A 112 9.51 11.92 -9.80
C PHE A 112 10.81 12.08 -9.00
N SER A 113 10.73 12.07 -7.67
CA SER A 113 11.93 12.15 -6.84
C SER A 113 12.73 10.85 -6.91
N PRO A 114 14.08 10.91 -6.80
CA PRO A 114 14.92 9.71 -6.75
C PRO A 114 14.50 8.71 -5.67
N VAL A 115 14.00 9.20 -4.54
CA VAL A 115 13.51 8.34 -3.44
C VAL A 115 12.31 7.50 -3.89
N VAL A 116 11.39 8.08 -4.66
CA VAL A 116 10.23 7.34 -5.18
C VAL A 116 10.64 6.33 -6.26
N GLU A 117 11.67 6.62 -7.06
CA GLU A 117 12.25 5.62 -7.97
C GLU A 117 12.86 4.42 -7.23
N HIS A 118 13.50 4.65 -6.08
CA HIS A 118 13.95 3.55 -5.22
C HIS A 118 12.78 2.74 -4.64
N LEU A 119 11.69 3.39 -4.25
CA LEU A 119 10.46 2.71 -3.80
C LEU A 119 9.82 1.88 -4.93
N ARG A 120 9.77 2.40 -6.16
CA ARG A 120 9.29 1.65 -7.33
C ARG A 120 10.20 0.47 -7.67
N SER A 121 11.51 0.64 -7.53
CA SER A 121 12.49 -0.44 -7.70
C SER A 121 12.29 -1.54 -6.66
N LEU A 122 12.11 -1.16 -5.38
CA LEU A 122 11.78 -2.09 -4.30
C LEU A 122 10.47 -2.84 -4.57
N ARG A 123 9.41 -2.12 -4.96
CA ARG A 123 8.12 -2.71 -5.34
C ARG A 123 8.29 -3.75 -6.46
N SER A 124 9.03 -3.43 -7.52
CA SER A 124 9.27 -4.37 -8.63
C SER A 124 10.05 -5.61 -8.17
N GLN A 125 11.05 -5.46 -7.29
CA GLN A 125 11.77 -6.59 -6.72
C GLN A 125 10.87 -7.47 -5.84
N LEU A 126 9.95 -6.88 -5.08
CA LEU A 126 8.99 -7.62 -4.26
C LEU A 126 7.95 -8.35 -5.13
N MET A 127 7.47 -7.73 -6.20
CA MET A 127 6.55 -8.39 -7.16
C MET A 127 7.18 -9.64 -7.76
N LEU A 128 8.47 -9.58 -8.14
CA LEU A 128 9.17 -10.70 -8.77
C LEU A 128 9.53 -11.82 -7.79
N ARG A 129 9.63 -11.54 -6.49
CA ARG A 129 10.16 -12.48 -5.49
C ARG A 129 9.13 -13.04 -4.52
N TRP A 130 8.00 -12.36 -4.35
CA TRP A 130 7.05 -12.69 -3.30
C TRP A 130 5.61 -12.69 -3.78
N PHE A 131 5.17 -11.61 -4.42
CA PHE A 131 3.79 -11.46 -4.86
C PHE A 131 3.57 -12.08 -6.24
N GLU A 132 3.93 -13.35 -6.39
CA GLU A 132 3.70 -14.11 -7.62
C GLU A 132 2.20 -14.37 -7.82
N PRO A 133 1.69 -14.23 -9.06
CA PRO A 133 0.35 -14.68 -9.39
C PRO A 133 0.15 -16.15 -9.01
N ASP A 134 -1.03 -16.51 -8.50
CA ASP A 134 -1.42 -17.87 -8.09
C ASP A 134 -0.78 -18.43 -6.81
N THR A 135 -0.16 -17.57 -6.00
CA THR A 135 0.22 -17.90 -4.62
C THR A 135 -0.70 -17.19 -3.62
N ASP A 136 -1.05 -17.84 -2.51
CA ASP A 136 -1.75 -17.19 -1.37
C ASP A 136 -0.84 -16.20 -0.60
N ARG A 137 0.22 -15.68 -1.25
CA ARG A 137 1.28 -14.86 -0.64
C ARG A 137 1.13 -13.41 -1.05
N ASN A 138 0.21 -12.72 -0.40
CA ASN A 138 -0.02 -11.29 -0.61
C ASN A 138 0.04 -10.45 0.66
N VAL A 139 0.45 -11.04 1.79
CA VAL A 139 0.67 -10.31 3.05
C VAL A 139 2.17 -10.13 3.27
N LEU A 140 2.58 -8.92 3.64
CA LEU A 140 3.97 -8.57 3.92
C LEU A 140 4.06 -7.70 5.18
N ALA A 141 4.75 -8.21 6.21
CA ALA A 141 5.07 -7.42 7.39
C ALA A 141 6.29 -6.51 7.14
N ILE A 142 6.19 -5.25 7.56
CA ILE A 142 7.30 -4.29 7.54
C ILE A 142 7.85 -4.18 8.95
N VAL A 143 9.04 -4.72 9.15
CA VAL A 143 9.66 -4.90 10.47
C VAL A 143 10.99 -4.18 10.54
N SER A 144 11.49 -3.93 11.75
CA SER A 144 12.84 -3.44 11.96
C SER A 144 13.30 -3.67 13.39
N PRO A 145 14.62 -3.73 13.64
CA PRO A 145 15.15 -3.97 14.99
C PRO A 145 14.69 -2.92 16.01
N GLY A 146 14.98 -1.65 15.78
CA GLY A 146 14.82 -0.55 16.74
C GLY A 146 13.69 0.43 16.43
N LEU A 147 13.46 1.38 17.34
CA LEU A 147 12.55 2.50 17.12
C LEU A 147 13.15 3.52 16.14
N GLY A 148 12.28 4.25 15.42
CA GLY A 148 12.72 5.39 14.58
C GLY A 148 13.48 5.01 13.31
N GLU A 149 13.37 3.77 12.83
CA GLU A 149 14.11 3.30 11.64
C GLU A 149 13.35 3.56 10.32
N GLY A 150 12.15 4.12 10.39
CA GLY A 150 11.34 4.49 9.23
C GLY A 150 10.39 3.41 8.73
N ARG A 151 10.07 2.36 9.54
CA ARG A 151 9.09 1.32 9.19
C ARG A 151 7.78 1.88 8.65
N SER A 152 7.13 2.75 9.42
CA SER A 152 5.84 3.35 9.03
C SER A 152 5.93 4.17 7.75
N PHE A 153 7.05 4.87 7.54
CA PHE A 153 7.31 5.64 6.32
C PHE A 153 7.46 4.73 5.10
N ILE A 154 8.26 3.66 5.22
CA ILE A 154 8.44 2.67 4.15
C ILE A 154 7.12 1.95 3.88
N ALA A 155 6.40 1.50 4.91
CA ALA A 155 5.11 0.82 4.77
C ALA A 155 4.09 1.67 4.01
N ALA A 156 3.93 2.95 4.40
CA ALA A 156 3.00 3.87 3.77
C ALA A 156 3.34 4.15 2.31
N ASN A 157 4.59 4.52 2.04
CA ASN A 157 5.01 4.86 0.68
C ASN A 157 5.08 3.64 -0.24
N LEU A 158 5.42 2.46 0.31
CA LEU A 158 5.36 1.22 -0.43
C LEU A 158 3.92 0.87 -0.83
N ALA A 159 2.96 1.04 0.07
CA ALA A 159 1.54 0.84 -0.23
C ALA A 159 1.05 1.76 -1.35
N ILE A 160 1.48 3.03 -1.35
CA ILE A 160 1.16 3.99 -2.41
C ILE A 160 1.73 3.54 -3.76
N VAL A 161 3.01 3.15 -3.82
CA VAL A 161 3.56 2.75 -5.12
C VAL A 161 2.96 1.44 -5.64
N PHE A 162 2.48 0.55 -4.77
CA PHE A 162 1.69 -0.62 -5.19
C PHE A 162 0.32 -0.20 -5.75
N SER A 163 -0.40 0.70 -5.08
CA SER A 163 -1.70 1.17 -5.57
C SER A 163 -1.57 1.92 -6.90
N GLN A 164 -0.49 2.70 -7.08
CA GLN A 164 -0.15 3.36 -8.35
C GLN A 164 0.16 2.38 -9.50
N LEU A 165 0.49 1.12 -9.19
CA LEU A 165 0.62 0.05 -10.19
C LEU A 165 -0.74 -0.55 -10.58
N GLY A 166 -1.83 -0.07 -9.98
CA GLY A 166 -3.18 -0.59 -10.17
C GLY A 166 -3.53 -1.80 -9.28
N LYS A 167 -2.69 -2.13 -8.29
CA LYS A 167 -2.96 -3.22 -7.34
C LYS A 167 -3.94 -2.74 -6.27
N SER A 168 -4.97 -3.54 -6.00
CA SER A 168 -5.82 -3.34 -4.81
C SER A 168 -4.95 -3.55 -3.57
N THR A 169 -4.65 -2.46 -2.85
CA THR A 169 -3.65 -2.45 -1.79
C THR A 169 -4.27 -2.06 -0.45
N LEU A 170 -4.06 -2.88 0.58
CA LEU A 170 -4.41 -2.57 1.97
C LEU A 170 -3.13 -2.31 2.78
N LEU A 171 -3.11 -1.21 3.51
CA LEU A 171 -2.13 -0.93 4.55
C LEU A 171 -2.77 -1.08 5.93
N ILE A 172 -2.21 -1.94 6.77
CA ILE A 172 -2.66 -2.17 8.15
C ILE A 172 -1.65 -1.56 9.12
N ASP A 173 -2.09 -0.68 10.00
CA ASP A 173 -1.28 -0.19 11.12
C ASP A 173 -1.42 -1.12 12.33
N ALA A 174 -0.52 -2.11 12.40
CA ALA A 174 -0.44 -3.04 13.53
C ALA A 174 0.54 -2.58 14.62
N ASN A 175 1.10 -1.37 14.52
CA ASN A 175 1.82 -0.73 15.60
C ASN A 175 0.84 -0.07 16.58
N LEU A 176 0.12 -0.90 17.34
CA LEU A 176 -0.86 -0.48 18.33
C LEU A 176 -0.25 0.29 19.52
N ARG A 177 1.08 0.38 19.63
CA ARG A 177 1.78 1.12 20.70
C ARG A 177 2.03 2.57 20.34
N ALA A 178 2.42 2.83 19.10
CA ALA A 178 2.74 4.16 18.60
C ALA A 178 2.29 4.28 17.12
N PRO A 179 0.97 4.28 16.87
CA PRO A 179 0.44 4.25 15.51
C PRO A 179 0.77 5.54 14.75
N ARG A 180 0.99 5.40 13.45
CA ARG A 180 1.43 6.51 12.57
C ARG A 180 0.61 6.63 11.31
N GLN A 181 -0.01 5.56 10.84
CA GLN A 181 -0.70 5.59 9.55
C GLN A 181 -1.95 6.47 9.60
N GLN A 182 -2.66 6.49 10.74
CA GLN A 182 -3.80 7.40 10.92
C GLN A 182 -3.41 8.89 10.80
N GLU A 183 -2.21 9.26 11.28
CA GLU A 183 -1.64 10.61 11.14
C GLU A 183 -1.25 10.87 9.68
N PHE A 184 -0.59 9.91 9.03
CA PHE A 184 -0.11 10.04 7.66
C PHE A 184 -1.24 10.21 6.65
N PHE A 185 -2.29 9.40 6.80
CA PHE A 185 -3.44 9.39 5.90
C PHE A 185 -4.58 10.30 6.37
N LYS A 186 -4.41 11.00 7.50
CA LYS A 186 -5.43 11.86 8.14
C LYS A 186 -6.80 11.18 8.25
N VAL A 187 -6.79 9.88 8.54
CA VAL A 187 -8.01 9.11 8.75
C VAL A 187 -8.40 9.21 10.22
N ASN A 188 -9.57 9.77 10.47
CA ASN A 188 -10.15 9.84 11.81
C ASN A 188 -11.38 8.94 11.85
N THR A 189 -11.17 7.70 12.26
CA THR A 189 -12.22 6.70 12.36
C THR A 189 -12.52 6.44 13.83
N GLY A 190 -13.81 6.32 14.18
CA GLY A 190 -14.24 5.84 15.50
C GLY A 190 -13.87 4.36 15.77
N GLY A 191 -13.20 3.69 14.84
CA GLY A 191 -12.75 2.30 14.89
C GLY A 191 -11.37 2.12 14.24
N GLY A 192 -10.89 0.88 14.17
CA GLY A 192 -9.56 0.53 13.68
C GLY A 192 -9.19 -0.89 14.09
N LEU A 193 -7.95 -1.32 13.84
CA LEU A 193 -7.46 -2.66 14.14
C LEU A 193 -7.70 -3.03 15.61
N SER A 194 -7.39 -2.14 16.55
CA SER A 194 -7.62 -2.37 17.99
C SER A 194 -9.09 -2.70 18.31
N SER A 195 -10.03 -1.99 17.69
CA SER A 195 -11.47 -2.19 17.91
C SER A 195 -11.99 -3.43 17.21
N TYR A 196 -11.47 -3.73 16.02
CA TYR A 196 -11.74 -4.97 15.30
C TYR A 196 -11.30 -6.19 16.11
N LEU A 197 -10.04 -6.20 16.58
CA LEU A 197 -9.51 -7.30 17.39
C LEU A 197 -10.28 -7.45 18.71
N ALA A 198 -10.77 -6.35 19.29
CA ALA A 198 -11.63 -6.37 20.47
C ALA A 198 -13.07 -6.85 20.20
N GLY A 199 -13.46 -7.10 18.95
CA GLY A 199 -14.82 -7.49 18.56
C GLY A 199 -15.83 -6.34 18.67
N ARG A 200 -15.36 -5.09 18.63
CA ARG A 200 -16.18 -3.87 18.77
C ARG A 200 -16.42 -3.14 17.44
N ALA A 201 -15.75 -3.58 16.38
CA ALA A 201 -15.91 -3.07 15.02
C ALA A 201 -15.67 -4.19 14.00
N GLY A 202 -16.18 -4.04 12.78
CA GLY A 202 -15.92 -4.94 11.66
C GLY A 202 -15.00 -4.34 10.60
N LEU A 203 -15.02 -4.94 9.41
CA LEU A 203 -14.20 -4.54 8.26
C LEU A 203 -14.57 -3.16 7.70
N GLU A 204 -15.70 -2.58 8.10
CA GLU A 204 -16.05 -1.19 7.82
C GLU A 204 -15.04 -0.18 8.41
N SER A 205 -14.17 -0.61 9.31
CA SER A 205 -13.03 0.18 9.80
C SER A 205 -11.93 0.40 8.74
N ILE A 206 -11.96 -0.35 7.62
CA ILE A 206 -11.05 -0.16 6.50
C ILE A 206 -11.50 1.07 5.71
N VAL A 207 -10.62 2.07 5.61
CA VAL A 207 -10.89 3.34 4.93
C VAL A 207 -10.23 3.38 3.57
N ARG A 208 -11.02 3.61 2.52
CA ARG A 208 -10.50 3.93 1.18
C ARG A 208 -9.93 5.34 1.17
N ILE A 209 -8.77 5.54 0.54
CA ILE A 209 -8.16 6.87 0.43
C ILE A 209 -8.57 7.50 -0.91
N PRO A 210 -9.49 8.49 -0.95
CA PRO A 210 -10.09 8.94 -2.20
C PRO A 210 -9.09 9.56 -3.17
N SER A 211 -8.04 10.20 -2.63
CA SER A 211 -6.97 10.82 -3.40
C SER A 211 -5.94 9.83 -3.95
N LEU A 212 -5.98 8.56 -3.54
CA LEU A 212 -5.02 7.53 -3.92
C LEU A 212 -5.78 6.27 -4.36
N LEU A 213 -6.11 6.21 -5.64
CA LEU A 213 -6.88 5.10 -6.22
C LEU A 213 -6.22 3.75 -5.91
N GLY A 214 -7.06 2.78 -5.52
CA GLY A 214 -6.63 1.41 -5.19
C GLY A 214 -6.01 1.26 -3.80
N LEU A 215 -5.87 2.34 -3.01
CA LEU A 215 -5.33 2.27 -1.65
C LEU A 215 -6.44 2.30 -0.60
N SER A 216 -6.38 1.34 0.32
CA SER A 216 -7.16 1.32 1.56
C SER A 216 -6.23 1.23 2.77
N VAL A 217 -6.68 1.77 3.90
CA VAL A 217 -5.94 1.79 5.16
C VAL A 217 -6.83 1.27 6.28
N LEU A 218 -6.35 0.28 7.03
CA LEU A 218 -6.88 -0.09 8.32
C LEU A 218 -6.02 0.60 9.41
N PRO A 219 -6.48 1.73 9.98
CA PRO A 219 -5.73 2.40 11.03
C PRO A 219 -5.71 1.55 12.31
N ALA A 220 -4.77 1.83 13.20
CA ALA A 220 -4.69 1.16 14.49
C ALA A 220 -5.93 1.44 15.37
N GLY A 221 -6.49 2.65 15.27
CA GLY A 221 -7.54 3.15 16.15
C GLY A 221 -6.96 3.58 17.51
N ALA A 222 -7.79 3.55 18.55
CA ALA A 222 -7.37 3.91 19.89
C ALA A 222 -6.28 2.95 20.42
N VAL A 223 -5.23 3.50 21.02
CA VAL A 223 -4.15 2.72 21.64
C VAL A 223 -4.73 1.87 22.77
N PRO A 224 -4.71 0.52 22.67
CA PRO A 224 -5.24 -0.34 23.71
C PRO A 224 -4.24 -0.49 24.87
N PRO A 225 -4.70 -0.84 26.09
CA PRO A 225 -3.82 -1.10 27.22
C PRO A 225 -3.01 -2.41 27.08
N ASN A 226 -3.44 -3.32 26.20
CA ASN A 226 -2.92 -4.68 26.03
C ASN A 226 -2.66 -5.05 24.54
N PRO A 227 -1.73 -4.36 23.85
CA PRO A 227 -1.47 -4.57 22.42
C PRO A 227 -1.08 -6.00 22.04
N GLN A 228 -0.20 -6.61 22.83
CA GLN A 228 0.37 -7.92 22.53
C GLN A 228 -0.68 -9.02 22.63
N GLU A 229 -1.53 -8.96 23.66
CA GLU A 229 -2.63 -9.89 23.87
C GLU A 229 -3.68 -9.77 22.77
N LEU A 230 -3.91 -8.57 22.23
CA LEU A 230 -4.85 -8.39 21.12
C LEU A 230 -4.31 -8.97 19.82
N ILE A 231 -3.04 -8.73 19.49
CA ILE A 231 -2.40 -9.23 18.27
C ILE A 231 -2.23 -10.76 18.32
N GLY A 232 -1.97 -11.34 19.50
CA GLY A 232 -1.78 -12.79 19.65
C GLY A 232 -3.06 -13.63 19.58
N ARG A 233 -4.23 -13.03 19.35
CA ARG A 233 -5.50 -13.76 19.26
C ARG A 233 -5.72 -14.34 17.85
N PRO A 234 -6.43 -15.47 17.73
CA PRO A 234 -6.76 -16.07 16.42
C PRO A 234 -7.45 -15.10 15.44
N VAL A 235 -8.24 -14.17 15.96
CA VAL A 235 -8.94 -13.15 15.15
C VAL A 235 -8.00 -12.28 14.30
N PHE A 236 -6.73 -12.13 14.68
CA PHE A 236 -5.74 -11.43 13.85
C PHE A 236 -5.34 -12.25 12.62
N ALA A 237 -5.11 -13.56 12.79
CA ALA A 237 -4.84 -14.47 11.68
C ALA A 237 -6.05 -14.55 10.73
N ASP A 238 -7.26 -14.66 11.30
CA ASP A 238 -8.52 -14.66 10.54
C ASP A 238 -8.69 -13.37 9.73
N LEU A 239 -8.32 -12.22 10.31
CA LEU A 239 -8.30 -10.94 9.61
C LEU A 239 -7.35 -10.97 8.41
N LEU A 240 -6.10 -11.38 8.61
CA LEU A 240 -5.10 -11.42 7.54
C LEU A 240 -5.53 -12.36 6.41
N GLN A 241 -6.14 -13.50 6.73
CA GLN A 241 -6.69 -14.41 5.74
C GLN A 241 -7.85 -13.78 4.96
N ALA A 242 -8.78 -13.13 5.66
CA ALA A 242 -9.94 -12.48 5.05
C ALA A 242 -9.52 -11.37 4.08
N VAL A 243 -8.65 -10.45 4.53
CA VAL A 243 -8.17 -9.34 3.66
C VAL A 243 -7.21 -9.84 2.58
N GLY A 244 -6.47 -10.92 2.83
CA GLY A 244 -5.66 -11.60 1.80
C GLY A 244 -6.52 -12.17 0.66
N CYS A 245 -7.81 -12.43 0.88
CA CYS A 245 -8.71 -12.84 -0.20
C CYS A 245 -9.29 -11.66 -1.00
N GLU A 246 -9.19 -10.42 -0.50
CA GLU A 246 -9.85 -9.24 -1.06
C GLU A 246 -8.88 -8.24 -1.72
N PHE A 247 -7.61 -8.23 -1.30
CA PHE A 247 -6.59 -7.31 -1.79
C PHE A 247 -5.50 -8.06 -2.54
N ASP A 248 -4.95 -7.44 -3.58
CA ASP A 248 -3.79 -8.02 -4.29
C ASP A 248 -2.52 -7.92 -3.45
N VAL A 249 -2.45 -6.92 -2.56
CA VAL A 249 -1.30 -6.63 -1.71
C VAL A 249 -1.78 -6.12 -0.34
N VAL A 250 -1.28 -6.73 0.72
CA VAL A 250 -1.52 -6.34 2.11
C VAL A 250 -0.17 -6.05 2.78
N ILE A 251 0.02 -4.81 3.21
CA ILE A 251 1.23 -4.36 3.92
C ILE A 251 0.88 -4.14 5.37
N VAL A 252 1.65 -4.72 6.29
CA VAL A 252 1.41 -4.60 7.73
C VAL A 252 2.56 -3.84 8.38
N ASP A 253 2.29 -2.64 8.88
CA ASP A 253 3.25 -1.85 9.67
C ASP A 253 3.30 -2.40 11.11
N THR A 254 4.51 -2.55 11.66
CA THR A 254 4.73 -3.26 12.93
C THR A 254 5.47 -2.39 13.96
N PRO A 255 5.35 -2.72 15.27
CA PRO A 255 6.19 -2.11 16.29
C PRO A 255 7.66 -2.57 16.19
N SER A 256 8.53 -2.06 17.07
CA SER A 256 9.94 -2.47 17.09
C SER A 256 10.11 -3.91 17.55
N ALA A 257 10.82 -4.71 16.75
CA ALA A 257 10.99 -6.14 17.02
C ALA A 257 11.99 -6.45 18.14
N SER A 258 12.88 -5.52 18.48
CA SER A 258 13.75 -5.67 19.66
C SER A 258 13.07 -5.31 20.96
N GLU A 259 12.11 -4.37 20.94
CA GLU A 259 11.41 -3.90 22.14
C GLU A 259 10.14 -4.71 22.43
N TYR A 260 9.50 -5.24 21.39
CA TYR A 260 8.14 -5.75 21.44
C TYR A 260 8.00 -7.08 20.67
N GLY A 261 7.30 -8.05 21.26
CA GLY A 261 7.11 -9.38 20.68
C GLY A 261 6.09 -9.42 19.53
N GLU A 262 5.26 -8.39 19.40
CA GLU A 262 4.19 -8.31 18.40
C GLU A 262 4.72 -8.39 16.97
N ALA A 263 5.88 -7.80 16.68
CA ALA A 263 6.47 -7.87 15.34
C ALA A 263 6.77 -9.32 14.93
N GLN A 264 7.12 -10.18 15.89
CA GLN A 264 7.34 -11.61 15.67
C GLN A 264 6.05 -12.34 15.32
N ILE A 265 4.98 -12.08 16.07
CA ILE A 265 3.65 -12.65 15.82
C ILE A 265 3.16 -12.21 14.43
N ILE A 266 3.20 -10.90 14.17
CA ILE A 266 2.71 -10.32 12.91
C ILE A 266 3.47 -10.89 11.70
N ALA A 267 4.80 -11.00 11.78
CA ALA A 267 5.59 -11.55 10.68
C ALA A 267 5.32 -13.04 10.43
N THR A 268 5.10 -13.83 11.50
CA THR A 268 4.73 -15.24 11.38
C THR A 268 3.36 -15.40 10.73
N GLU A 269 2.35 -14.66 11.17
CA GLU A 269 1.00 -14.72 10.57
C GLU A 269 0.99 -14.20 9.12
N ALA A 270 1.81 -13.18 8.80
CA ALA A 270 2.00 -12.72 7.43
C ALA A 270 2.81 -13.69 6.55
N SER A 271 3.46 -14.70 7.14
CA SER A 271 4.41 -15.61 6.49
C SER A 271 5.62 -14.94 5.80
N ALA A 272 5.73 -13.61 5.83
CA ALA A 272 6.84 -12.85 5.29
C ALA A 272 7.10 -11.52 5.98
N ALA A 273 8.38 -11.13 5.98
CA ALA A 273 8.85 -9.88 6.54
C ALA A 273 9.90 -9.19 5.65
N LEU A 274 9.75 -7.88 5.46
CA LEU A 274 10.76 -6.99 4.91
C LEU A 274 11.41 -6.20 6.04
N ILE A 275 12.73 -6.32 6.19
CA ILE A 275 13.46 -5.65 7.27
C ILE A 275 13.88 -4.25 6.82
N VAL A 276 13.41 -3.21 7.52
CA VAL A 276 13.87 -1.83 7.33
C VAL A 276 15.05 -1.57 8.26
N LEU A 277 16.07 -0.87 7.77
CA LEU A 277 17.28 -0.51 8.49
C LEU A 277 17.53 0.98 8.30
N ARG A 278 17.94 1.69 9.35
CA ARG A 278 18.37 3.08 9.24
C ARG A 278 19.88 3.17 9.13
N LYS A 279 20.34 3.84 8.08
CA LYS A 279 21.75 4.10 7.81
C LYS A 279 22.40 4.79 9.01
N ASN A 280 23.62 4.38 9.34
CA ASN A 280 24.42 4.89 10.47
C ASN A 280 23.75 4.81 11.85
N HIS A 281 22.68 4.03 12.00
CA HIS A 281 21.91 3.92 13.25
C HIS A 281 21.62 2.47 13.62
N THR A 282 21.12 1.67 12.68
CA THR A 282 20.77 0.28 12.95
C THR A 282 22.00 -0.60 13.03
N SER A 283 22.11 -1.38 14.11
CA SER A 283 23.20 -2.34 14.30
C SER A 283 23.02 -3.58 13.43
N LEU A 284 24.04 -3.91 12.64
CA LEU A 284 24.06 -5.10 11.79
C LEU A 284 23.90 -6.40 12.59
N SER A 285 24.48 -6.50 13.78
CA SER A 285 24.37 -7.71 14.60
C SER A 285 22.92 -7.95 15.04
N ARG A 286 22.21 -6.88 15.44
CA ARG A 286 20.78 -6.95 15.78
C ARG A 286 19.92 -7.32 14.58
N THR A 287 20.27 -6.83 13.40
CA THR A 287 19.58 -7.19 12.15
C THR A 287 19.74 -8.68 11.81
N VAL A 288 20.97 -9.20 11.89
CA VAL A 288 21.23 -10.63 11.61
C VAL A 288 20.51 -11.52 12.61
N GLU A 289 20.51 -11.14 13.89
CA GLU A 289 19.76 -11.87 14.92
C GLU A 289 18.25 -11.85 14.63
N LEU A 290 17.70 -10.68 14.30
CA LEU A 290 16.27 -10.54 13.95
C LEU A 290 15.89 -11.41 12.75
N ALA A 291 16.68 -11.37 11.69
CA ALA A 291 16.45 -12.20 10.51
C ALA A 291 16.46 -13.71 10.84
N ARG A 292 17.39 -14.14 11.71
CA ARG A 292 17.46 -15.52 12.18
C ARG A 292 16.22 -15.92 12.97
N ARG A 293 15.72 -15.05 13.85
CA ARG A 293 14.50 -15.32 14.64
C ARG A 293 13.30 -15.53 13.73
N PHE A 294 13.09 -14.68 12.73
CA PHE A 294 11.99 -14.85 11.77
C PHE A 294 12.07 -16.15 10.98
N GLN A 295 13.28 -16.54 10.54
CA GLN A 295 13.49 -17.81 9.84
C GLN A 295 13.16 -19.02 10.74
N GLN A 296 13.50 -18.97 12.03
CA GLN A 296 13.21 -20.04 12.99
C GLN A 296 11.71 -20.18 13.29
N THR A 297 10.94 -19.11 13.17
CA THR A 297 9.50 -19.06 13.46
C THR A 297 8.63 -19.17 12.20
N GLY A 298 9.22 -19.53 11.06
CA GLY A 298 8.49 -19.79 9.81
C GLY A 298 8.17 -18.56 8.95
N ALA A 299 8.63 -17.36 9.31
CA ALA A 299 8.45 -16.16 8.50
C ALA A 299 9.59 -16.00 7.49
N ALA A 300 9.26 -15.90 6.19
CA ALA A 300 10.25 -15.68 5.15
C ALA A 300 10.78 -14.24 5.20
N VAL A 301 12.09 -14.06 5.37
CA VAL A 301 12.72 -12.74 5.23
C VAL A 301 12.93 -12.48 3.74
N VAL A 302 12.04 -11.67 3.13
CA VAL A 302 12.05 -11.42 1.68
C VAL A 302 13.18 -10.49 1.25
N GLY A 303 13.76 -9.76 2.19
CA GLY A 303 14.88 -8.87 1.95
C GLY A 303 15.05 -7.83 3.05
N SER A 304 15.88 -6.82 2.76
CA SER A 304 16.05 -5.65 3.62
C SER A 304 16.12 -4.36 2.81
N VAL A 305 15.77 -3.24 3.46
CA VAL A 305 15.81 -1.88 2.90
C VAL A 305 16.68 -1.03 3.81
N LEU A 306 17.71 -0.40 3.25
CA LEU A 306 18.48 0.62 3.94
C LEU A 306 17.87 1.99 3.67
N ASN A 307 17.42 2.65 4.73
CA ASN A 307 16.74 3.93 4.70
C ASN A 307 17.65 5.03 5.30
N ASP A 308 17.69 6.18 4.65
CA ASP A 308 18.34 7.38 5.14
C ASP A 308 17.24 8.33 5.64
N PHE A 309 16.75 8.04 6.86
CA PHE A 309 15.62 8.74 7.49
C PHE A 309 16.09 9.94 8.31
#